data_AF-A0A1V5KSQ7-F1
#
_entry.id   AF-A0A1V5KSQ7-F1
#
_cell.length_a   1.000
_cell.length_b   1.000
_cell.length_c   1.000
_cell.angle_alpha   90.00
_cell.angle_beta   90.00
_cell.angle_gamma   90.00
#
_symmetry.space_group_name_H-M   'P 1'
#
loop_
_entity.id
_entity.type
_entity.pdbx_description
1 polymer ?
#
loop_
_entity_poly.entity_id
_entity_poly.type
_entity_poly.pdbx_seq_one_letter_code
_entity_poly.pdbx_strand_id
1 'polypeptide(L)'
;MLAYVETAPKVSATIMMGQGDAGIAEYNSAFNNKDKIDLIEIDESINIVDEIPCASLVYSGSKVEAKKFLEFMQNEGPAVFAKYGFKTK
;
A
#
# COMPACT_ATOMS: atom_id res chain seq x y z
N MET A 1 -4.76 23.05 -8.88
CA MET A 1 -3.44 23.16 -8.21
C MET A 1 -2.96 21.74 -7.96
N LEU A 2 -1.69 21.42 -8.25
CA LEU A 2 -1.13 20.11 -7.91
C LEU A 2 -0.49 20.19 -6.52
N ALA A 3 -0.75 19.20 -5.67
CA ALA A 3 -0.19 19.08 -4.35
C ALA A 3 0.44 17.69 -4.18
N TYR A 4 1.55 17.64 -3.47
CA TYR A 4 2.20 16.39 -3.07
C TYR A 4 2.04 16.23 -1.57
N VAL A 5 1.69 15.02 -1.15
CA VAL A 5 1.59 14.64 0.26
C VAL A 5 2.61 13.55 0.55
N GLU A 6 3.06 13.46 1.80
CA GLU A 6 4.26 12.71 2.16
C GLU A 6 4.06 11.19 2.11
N THR A 7 2.81 10.72 2.13
CA THR A 7 2.45 9.30 2.14
C THR A 7 1.13 9.06 1.43
N ALA A 8 0.95 7.93 0.76
CA ALA A 8 -0.28 7.61 0.03
C ALA A 8 -1.58 7.67 0.87
N PRO A 9 -1.64 7.21 2.14
CA PRO A 9 -2.87 7.36 2.95
C PRO A 9 -3.32 8.81 3.14
N LYS A 10 -2.38 9.77 3.15
CA LYS A 10 -2.72 11.20 3.28
C LYS A 10 -3.44 11.73 2.05
N VAL A 11 -3.31 11.10 0.87
CA VAL A 11 -4.07 11.48 -0.33
C VAL A 11 -5.58 11.41 -0.02
N SER A 12 -6.04 10.26 0.48
CA SER A 12 -7.46 10.09 0.84
C SER A 12 -7.92 11.07 1.93
N ALA A 13 -7.07 11.34 2.92
CA ALA A 13 -7.38 12.29 3.99
C ALA A 13 -7.54 13.73 3.46
N THR A 14 -6.66 14.17 2.55
CA THR A 14 -6.72 15.50 1.93
C THR A 14 -8.00 15.67 1.09
N ILE A 15 -8.40 14.64 0.33
CA ILE A 15 -9.67 14.66 -0.41
C ILE A 15 -10.87 14.75 0.55
N MET A 16 -10.88 13.95 1.62
CA MET A 16 -11.95 13.99 2.63
C MET A 16 -12.05 15.33 3.37
N MET A 17 -10.96 16.11 3.44
CA MET A 17 -10.96 17.46 4.00
C MET A 17 -11.40 18.54 2.99
N GLY A 18 -11.77 18.17 1.77
CA GLY A 18 -12.15 19.12 0.71
C GLY A 18 -10.97 19.93 0.17
N GLN A 19 -9.73 19.45 0.36
CA GLN A 19 -8.52 20.15 -0.08
C GLN A 19 -8.09 19.75 -1.50
N GLY A 20 -8.84 18.86 -2.15
CA GLY A 20 -8.69 18.48 -3.54
C GLY A 20 -9.89 17.69 -4.04
N ASP A 21 -10.07 17.66 -5.36
CA ASP A 21 -11.19 16.96 -6.01
C ASP A 21 -10.86 15.51 -6.36
N ALA A 22 -9.59 15.21 -6.62
CA ALA A 22 -9.09 13.87 -6.96
C ALA A 22 -7.62 13.69 -6.53
N GLY A 23 -7.22 12.44 -6.32
CA GLY A 23 -5.84 12.08 -5.98
C GLY A 23 -5.46 10.72 -6.55
N ILE A 24 -4.17 10.51 -6.77
CA ILE A 24 -3.60 9.25 -7.23
C ILE A 24 -2.89 8.60 -6.05
N ALA A 25 -3.27 7.37 -5.72
CA ALA A 25 -2.69 6.57 -4.65
C ALA A 25 -2.97 5.08 -4.92
N GLU A 26 -2.27 4.20 -4.20
CA GLU A 26 -2.54 2.77 -4.25
C GLU A 26 -3.86 2.44 -3.54
N TYR A 27 -4.57 1.43 -4.04
CA TYR A 27 -5.92 1.07 -3.59
C TYR A 27 -5.99 0.77 -2.08
N ASN A 28 -4.99 0.08 -1.55
CA ASN A 28 -4.91 -0.28 -0.13
C ASN A 28 -4.83 0.97 0.79
N SER A 29 -4.30 2.09 0.29
CA SER A 29 -4.15 3.33 1.06
C SER A 29 -5.49 3.97 1.42
N ALA A 30 -6.55 3.66 0.65
CA ALA A 30 -7.91 4.09 0.91
C ALA A 30 -8.78 3.02 1.60
N PHE A 31 -8.27 1.81 1.83
CA PHE A 31 -9.06 0.65 2.23
C PHE A 31 -9.96 0.88 3.45
N ASN A 32 -9.44 1.58 4.47
CA ASN A 32 -10.18 1.89 5.70
C ASN A 32 -11.22 3.01 5.54
N ASN A 33 -11.13 3.79 4.46
CA ASN A 33 -12.02 4.92 4.16
C ASN A 33 -12.82 4.71 2.86
N LYS A 34 -12.81 3.50 2.29
CA LYS A 34 -13.42 3.18 0.99
C LYS A 34 -14.91 3.51 0.88
N ASP A 35 -15.62 3.59 2.01
CA ASP A 35 -17.05 3.95 2.05
C ASP A 35 -17.28 5.48 2.06
N LYS A 36 -16.21 6.28 2.11
CA LYS A 36 -16.25 7.75 2.22
C LYS A 36 -15.66 8.47 1.01
N ILE A 37 -15.03 7.74 0.10
CA ILE A 37 -14.41 8.27 -1.12
C ILE A 37 -14.69 7.33 -2.29
N ASP A 38 -14.90 7.89 -3.47
CA ASP A 38 -15.06 7.10 -4.69
C ASP A 38 -13.68 6.59 -5.14
N LEU A 39 -13.60 5.28 -5.39
CA LEU A 39 -12.38 4.63 -5.89
C LEU A 39 -12.57 4.25 -7.35
N ILE A 40 -11.72 4.80 -8.21
CA ILE A 40 -11.69 4.53 -9.64
C ILE A 40 -10.35 3.87 -9.97
N GLU A 41 -10.38 2.67 -10.54
CA GLU A 41 -9.15 2.02 -10.99
C GLU A 41 -8.58 2.72 -12.23
N ILE A 42 -7.24 2.89 -12.23
CA ILE A 42 -6.51 3.38 -13.39
C ILE A 42 -6.42 2.25 -14.41
N ASP A 43 -6.67 2.57 -15.69
CA ASP A 43 -6.56 1.62 -16.80
C ASP A 43 -5.20 0.91 -16.79
N GLU A 44 -5.20 -0.42 -16.89
CA GLU A 44 -4.01 -1.26 -16.77
C GLU A 44 -2.91 -0.94 -17.81
N SER A 45 -3.27 -0.39 -18.97
CA SER A 45 -2.31 -0.02 -20.02
C SER A 45 -1.45 1.20 -19.65
N ILE A 46 -1.91 2.00 -18.70
CA ILE A 46 -1.21 3.20 -18.20
C ILE A 46 -0.91 3.14 -16.70
N ASN A 47 -1.45 2.14 -15.99
CA ASN A 47 -1.24 1.97 -14.55
C ASN A 47 0.18 1.47 -14.27
N ILE A 48 0.78 2.00 -13.19
CA ILE A 48 2.07 1.55 -12.69
C ILE A 48 1.81 0.75 -11.41
N VAL A 49 2.09 -0.55 -11.45
CA VAL A 49 1.95 -1.42 -10.27
C VAL A 49 3.23 -1.34 -9.46
N ASP A 50 3.12 -0.84 -8.23
CA ASP A 50 4.21 -0.85 -7.27
C ASP A 50 4.31 -2.22 -6.56
N GLU A 51 5.54 -2.67 -6.31
CA GLU A 51 5.81 -3.93 -5.60
C GLU A 51 6.44 -3.64 -4.24
N ILE A 52 5.98 -4.35 -3.19
CA ILE A 52 6.49 -4.16 -1.83
C ILE A 52 7.53 -5.24 -1.52
N PRO A 53 8.84 -4.93 -1.62
CA PRO A 53 9.88 -5.91 -1.34
C PRO A 53 9.98 -6.21 0.16
N CYS A 54 10.08 -7.49 0.50
CA CYS A 54 10.42 -7.95 1.84
C CYS A 54 11.87 -8.41 1.89
N ALA A 55 12.69 -7.77 2.72
CA ALA A 55 14.12 -8.05 2.83
C ALA A 55 14.61 -8.02 4.28
N SER A 56 15.76 -8.63 4.53
CA SER A 56 16.46 -8.53 5.82
C SER A 56 17.64 -7.56 5.72
N LEU A 57 17.91 -6.84 6.82
CA LEU A 57 19.08 -5.97 6.90
C LEU A 57 20.35 -6.82 6.98
N VAL A 58 21.34 -6.50 6.14
CA VAL A 58 22.65 -7.19 6.10
C VAL A 58 23.35 -7.17 7.47
N TYR A 59 23.17 -6.08 8.20
CA TYR A 59 23.74 -5.81 9.53
C TYR A 59 22.82 -6.22 10.69
N SER A 60 21.75 -6.96 10.43
CA SER A 60 20.87 -7.46 11.51
C SER A 60 21.67 -8.32 12.48
N GLY A 61 21.57 -8.01 13.78
CA GLY A 61 22.09 -8.85 14.86
C GLY A 61 21.26 -10.13 15.09
N SER A 62 20.08 -10.22 14.47
CA SER A 62 19.10 -11.29 14.67
C SER A 62 18.78 -11.96 13.33
N LYS A 63 19.82 -12.49 12.66
CA LYS A 63 19.74 -13.06 11.30
C LYS A 63 18.80 -14.27 11.22
N VAL A 64 18.77 -15.10 12.26
CA VAL A 64 17.94 -16.30 12.30
C VAL A 64 16.46 -15.92 12.39
N GLU A 65 16.11 -14.97 13.25
CA GLU A 65 14.76 -14.48 13.43
C GLU A 65 14.28 -13.73 12.19
N ALA A 66 15.14 -12.89 11.60
CA ALA A 66 14.84 -12.20 10.36
C ALA A 66 14.56 -13.19 9.22
N LYS A 67 15.33 -14.28 9.10
CA LYS A 67 15.09 -15.34 8.11
C LYS A 67 13.74 -16.03 8.35
N LYS A 68 13.43 -16.42 9.60
CA LYS A 68 12.14 -17.03 9.95
C LYS A 68 10.96 -16.10 9.63
N PHE A 69 11.13 -14.80 9.89
CA PHE A 69 10.09 -13.82 9.55
C PHE A 69 9.90 -13.68 8.04
N LEU A 70 10.97 -13.66 7.24
CA LEU A 70 10.85 -13.67 5.78
C LEU A 70 10.17 -14.94 5.25
N GLU A 71 10.48 -16.11 5.82
CA GLU A 71 9.78 -17.36 5.51
C GLU A 71 8.29 -17.30 5.84
N PHE A 72 7.93 -16.71 6.99
CA PHE A 72 6.53 -16.46 7.33
C PHE A 72 5.86 -15.50 6.34
N MET A 73 6.51 -14.37 6.02
CA MET A 73 5.98 -13.38 5.06
C MET A 73 5.77 -13.99 3.68
N GLN A 74 6.62 -14.92 3.25
CA GLN A 74 6.46 -15.62 1.98
C GLN A 74 5.25 -16.56 1.97
N ASN A 75 5.02 -17.31 3.05
CA ASN A 75 3.99 -18.35 3.10
C ASN A 75 2.62 -17.83 3.55
N GLU A 76 2.59 -16.94 4.54
CA GLU A 76 1.37 -16.46 5.20
C GLU A 76 1.07 -14.99 4.88
N GLY A 77 2.09 -14.22 4.50
CA GLY A 77 1.98 -12.79 4.22
C GLY A 77 0.91 -12.45 3.19
N PRO A 78 0.85 -13.09 1.99
CA PRO A 78 -0.14 -12.77 0.98
C PRO A 78 -1.58 -12.79 1.51
N ALA A 79 -1.94 -13.82 2.29
CA ALA A 79 -3.26 -13.95 2.87
C ALA A 79 -3.56 -12.86 3.92
N VAL A 80 -2.54 -12.39 4.64
CA VAL A 80 -2.68 -11.26 5.58
C VAL A 80 -2.87 -9.95 4.82
N PHE A 81 -2.04 -9.66 3.82
CA PHE A 81 -2.12 -8.42 3.03
C PHE A 81 -3.43 -8.31 2.26
N ALA A 82 -3.93 -9.42 1.68
CA ALA A 82 -5.22 -9.43 1.00
C ALA A 82 -6.39 -8.96 1.88
N LYS A 83 -6.36 -9.26 3.19
CA LYS A 83 -7.39 -8.80 4.15
C LYS A 83 -7.43 -7.27 4.30
N TYR A 84 -6.35 -6.59 3.95
CA TYR A 84 -6.21 -5.13 4.04
C TYR A 84 -6.17 -4.44 2.68
N GLY A 85 -6.70 -5.09 1.64
CA GLY A 85 -6.93 -4.46 0.33
C GLY A 85 -5.72 -4.43 -0.60
N PHE A 86 -4.65 -5.17 -0.29
CA PHE A 86 -3.54 -5.34 -1.21
C PHE A 86 -3.88 -6.42 -2.25
N LYS A 87 -3.51 -6.18 -3.52
CA LYS A 87 -3.53 -7.21 -4.55
C LYS A 87 -2.28 -8.07 -4.37
N THR A 88 -2.47 -9.34 -4.03
CA THR A 88 -1.38 -10.30 -3.79
C THR A 88 -1.38 -11.39 -4.85
N LYS A 89 -0.20 -11.88 -5.25
CA LYS A 89 -0.02 -13.02 -6.16
C LYS A 89 0.09 -14.33 -5.38
#